data_AF-A0A2M9P3A5-F1
#
_entry.id   AF-A0A2M9P3A5-F1
#
_cell.length_a   1.000
_cell.length_b   1.000
_cell.length_c   1.000
_cell.angle_alpha   90.00
_cell.angle_beta   90.00
_cell.angle_gamma   90.00
#
_symmetry.space_group_name_H-M   'P 1'
#
loop_
_entity.id
_entity.type
_entity.pdbx_description
1 polymer ?
#
loop_
_entity_poly.entity_id
_entity_poly.type
_entity_poly.pdbx_seq_one_letter_code
_entity_poly.pdbx_strand_id
1 'polypeptide(L)'
;MIVGLACLLVSIIASINLGAAGLSYRDVYNALFQFDEDNPAHTIIRQLRFPRAIAAVCVGAALAVSGAIMQGMTRNPLADPSILGVTAGSSFFIAIALVVMPGITYLGLMMFSFAGAGLGAALVFGITSYSRGGITPVKLALAGSAIASLLSSLSTAVGIKFNISKDISYWFAGGVSSVQPQHVLFTLPFIVVGILVALVLSRSISILSLGEEVAKGLGQNTGIVKLIGMIAVLL
;
A
#
# COMPACT_ATOMS: atom_id res chain seq x y z
N MET A 1 -19.28 -6.40 -12.15
CA MET A 1 -19.40 -5.51 -10.97
C MET A 1 -20.24 -6.14 -9.85
N ILE A 2 -21.50 -6.54 -10.11
CA ILE A 2 -22.40 -7.12 -9.09
C ILE A 2 -21.80 -8.38 -8.41
N VAL A 3 -21.27 -9.31 -9.20
CA VAL A 3 -20.62 -10.53 -8.68
C VAL A 3 -19.45 -10.19 -7.75
N GLY A 4 -18.60 -9.22 -8.13
CA GLY A 4 -17.47 -8.78 -7.31
C GLY A 4 -17.91 -8.16 -5.99
N LEU A 5 -18.96 -7.34 -6.00
CA LEU A 5 -19.53 -6.77 -4.78
C LEU A 5 -20.12 -7.85 -3.87
N ALA A 6 -20.83 -8.83 -4.45
CA ALA A 6 -21.35 -9.97 -3.70
C ALA A 6 -20.20 -10.80 -3.07
N CYS A 7 -19.16 -11.14 -3.83
CA CYS A 7 -17.99 -11.84 -3.32
C CYS A 7 -17.29 -11.06 -2.19
N LEU A 8 -17.17 -9.73 -2.32
CA LEU A 8 -16.60 -8.87 -1.29
C LEU A 8 -17.42 -8.93 0.01
N LEU A 9 -18.74 -8.77 -0.08
CA LEU A 9 -19.63 -8.82 1.08
C LEU A 9 -19.58 -10.18 1.77
N VAL A 10 -19.64 -11.27 0.99
CA VAL A 10 -19.51 -12.64 1.53
C VAL A 10 -18.15 -12.82 2.21
N SER A 11 -17.06 -12.31 1.63
CA SER A 11 -15.72 -12.41 2.20
C SER A 11 -15.58 -11.63 3.52
N ILE A 12 -16.20 -10.45 3.63
CA ILE A 12 -16.22 -9.67 4.89
C ILE A 12 -16.98 -10.44 5.97
N ILE A 13 -18.18 -10.95 5.65
CA ILE A 13 -18.99 -11.72 6.60
C ILE A 13 -18.24 -12.98 7.04
N ALA A 14 -17.62 -13.72 6.09
CA ALA A 14 -16.81 -14.89 6.41
C ALA A 14 -15.60 -14.52 7.27
N SER A 15 -14.90 -13.43 6.97
CA SER A 15 -13.73 -12.96 7.74
C SER A 15 -14.09 -12.58 9.18
N ILE A 16 -15.30 -12.08 9.44
CA ILE A 16 -15.74 -11.72 10.79
C ILE A 16 -16.20 -12.96 11.56
N ASN A 17 -16.83 -13.94 10.90
CA ASN A 17 -17.33 -15.16 11.57
C ASN A 17 -16.24 -16.20 11.81
N LEU A 18 -15.29 -16.37 10.87
CA LEU A 18 -14.23 -17.37 10.97
C LEU A 18 -13.09 -16.86 11.87
N GLY A 19 -12.73 -17.64 12.88
CA GLY A 19 -11.57 -17.37 13.72
C GLY A 19 -11.41 -18.39 14.85
N ALA A 20 -10.34 -18.24 15.63
CA ALA A 20 -10.00 -19.19 16.70
C ALA A 20 -11.06 -19.25 17.82
N ALA A 21 -11.74 -18.13 18.10
CA ALA A 21 -12.91 -18.13 18.96
C ALA A 21 -14.13 -18.65 18.19
N GLY A 22 -14.76 -19.72 18.69
CA GLY A 22 -16.01 -20.26 18.16
C GLY A 22 -17.16 -19.31 18.48
N LEU A 23 -17.42 -18.34 17.60
CA LEU A 23 -18.47 -17.34 17.76
C LEU A 23 -19.68 -17.71 16.90
N SER A 24 -20.88 -17.49 17.43
CA SER A 24 -22.12 -17.67 16.69
C SER A 24 -22.44 -16.44 15.83
N TYR A 25 -23.21 -16.63 14.76
CA TYR A 25 -23.74 -15.52 13.95
C TYR A 25 -24.54 -14.51 14.80
N ARG A 26 -25.19 -14.97 15.87
CA ARG A 26 -25.90 -14.11 16.81
C ARG A 26 -24.95 -13.18 17.57
N ASP A 27 -23.77 -13.66 17.93
CA ASP A 27 -22.76 -12.86 18.63
C ASP A 27 -22.23 -11.75 17.71
N VAL A 28 -22.08 -12.02 16.41
CA VAL A 28 -21.72 -11.00 15.42
C VAL A 28 -22.79 -9.93 15.28
N TYR A 29 -24.06 -10.32 15.20
CA TYR A 29 -25.16 -9.36 15.14
C TYR A 29 -25.23 -8.49 16.41
N ASN A 30 -25.19 -9.12 17.59
CA ASN A 30 -25.25 -8.42 18.87
C ASN A 30 -24.02 -7.53 19.07
N ALA A 31 -22.81 -7.98 18.73
CA ALA A 31 -21.61 -7.16 18.83
C ALA A 31 -21.66 -5.89 17.98
N LEU A 32 -22.38 -5.90 16.85
CA LEU A 32 -22.49 -4.76 15.94
C LEU A 32 -23.62 -3.79 16.34
N PHE A 33 -24.76 -4.29 16.80
CA PHE A 33 -25.96 -3.47 17.05
C PHE A 33 -26.33 -3.30 18.52
N GLN A 34 -25.87 -4.20 19.40
CA GLN A 34 -26.15 -4.25 20.84
C GLN A 34 -24.86 -4.54 21.60
N PHE A 35 -23.88 -3.65 21.43
CA PHE A 35 -22.55 -3.84 21.99
C PHE A 35 -22.59 -3.83 23.52
N ASP A 36 -21.90 -4.81 24.10
CA ASP A 36 -21.71 -4.98 25.53
C ASP A 36 -20.21 -5.19 25.75
N GLU A 37 -19.59 -4.29 26.49
CA GLU A 37 -18.14 -4.25 26.70
C GLU A 37 -17.66 -5.38 27.62
N ASP A 38 -18.53 -5.82 28.53
CA ASP A 38 -18.26 -6.93 29.45
C ASP A 38 -18.34 -8.29 28.74
N ASN A 39 -18.90 -8.34 27.53
CA ASN A 39 -18.97 -9.55 26.72
C ASN A 39 -17.68 -9.73 25.89
N PRO A 40 -16.84 -10.74 26.19
CA PRO A 40 -15.58 -10.95 25.47
C PRO A 40 -15.78 -11.27 23.99
N ALA A 41 -16.91 -11.89 23.59
CA ALA A 41 -17.22 -12.14 22.18
C ALA A 41 -17.41 -10.82 21.41
N HIS A 42 -18.15 -9.88 22.00
CA HIS A 42 -18.39 -8.57 21.41
C HIS A 42 -17.09 -7.79 21.24
N THR A 43 -16.23 -7.81 22.27
CA THR A 43 -14.91 -7.17 22.23
C THR A 43 -14.01 -7.78 21.16
N ILE A 44 -13.94 -9.11 21.02
CA ILE A 44 -13.18 -9.77 19.95
C ILE A 44 -13.67 -9.33 18.57
N ILE A 45 -14.98 -9.27 18.36
CA ILE A 45 -15.56 -8.89 17.06
C ILE A 45 -15.22 -7.43 16.74
N ARG A 46 -15.46 -6.51 17.68
CA ARG A 46 -15.35 -5.06 17.44
C ARG A 46 -13.92 -4.54 17.46
N GLN A 47 -13.04 -5.11 18.28
CA GLN A 47 -11.67 -4.61 18.45
C GLN A 47 -10.63 -5.38 17.62
N LEU A 48 -10.89 -6.64 17.24
CA LEU A 48 -9.94 -7.44 16.45
C LEU A 48 -10.47 -7.77 15.04
N ARG A 49 -11.62 -8.43 14.94
CA ARG A 49 -12.06 -9.00 13.64
C ARG A 49 -12.56 -7.94 12.66
N PHE A 50 -13.37 -7.01 13.13
CA PHE A 50 -13.93 -5.95 12.30
C PHE A 50 -12.85 -5.00 11.76
N PRO A 51 -11.93 -4.44 12.58
CA PRO A 51 -10.83 -3.60 12.08
C PRO A 51 -9.92 -4.35 11.08
N ARG A 52 -9.63 -5.62 11.34
CA ARG A 52 -8.85 -6.47 10.43
C ARG A 52 -9.53 -6.64 9.07
N ALA A 53 -10.84 -6.88 9.05
CA ALA A 53 -11.60 -7.02 7.80
C ALA A 53 -11.61 -5.70 7.02
N ILE A 54 -11.86 -4.56 7.69
CA ILE A 54 -11.84 -3.24 7.05
C ILE A 54 -10.44 -2.91 6.51
N ALA A 55 -9.38 -3.15 7.28
CA ALA A 55 -8.02 -2.95 6.81
C ALA A 55 -7.70 -3.79 5.57
N ALA A 56 -8.10 -5.06 5.54
CA ALA A 56 -7.90 -5.92 4.38
C ALA A 56 -8.60 -5.39 3.12
N VAL A 57 -9.83 -4.87 3.26
CA VAL A 57 -10.57 -4.25 2.16
C VAL A 57 -9.88 -2.97 1.69
N CYS A 58 -9.50 -2.08 2.61
CA CYS A 58 -8.84 -0.82 2.29
C CYS A 58 -7.48 -1.03 1.60
N VAL A 59 -6.64 -1.93 2.13
CA VAL A 59 -5.35 -2.27 1.54
C VAL A 59 -5.53 -2.94 0.18
N GLY A 60 -6.48 -3.88 0.05
CA GLY A 60 -6.79 -4.51 -1.24
C GLY A 60 -7.24 -3.51 -2.30
N ALA A 61 -8.09 -2.55 -1.93
CA ALA A 61 -8.52 -1.48 -2.82
C ALA A 61 -7.37 -0.56 -3.23
N ALA A 62 -6.53 -0.13 -2.28
CA ALA A 62 -5.37 0.71 -2.55
C ALA A 62 -4.36 0.02 -3.50
N LEU A 63 -4.03 -1.25 -3.24
CA LEU A 63 -3.14 -2.04 -4.10
C LEU A 63 -3.72 -2.22 -5.50
N ALA A 64 -5.02 -2.52 -5.63
CA ALA A 64 -5.68 -2.67 -6.92
C ALA A 64 -5.67 -1.36 -7.74
N VAL A 65 -5.96 -0.23 -7.09
CA VAL A 65 -5.94 1.09 -7.73
C VAL A 65 -4.52 1.49 -8.14
N SER A 66 -3.55 1.32 -7.24
CA SER A 66 -2.13 1.60 -7.50
C SER A 66 -1.60 0.76 -8.66
N GLY A 67 -1.93 -0.55 -8.69
CA GLY A 67 -1.63 -1.43 -9.81
C GLY A 67 -2.25 -0.98 -11.13
N ALA A 68 -3.53 -0.59 -11.13
CA ALA A 68 -4.20 -0.09 -12.33
C ALA A 68 -3.58 1.20 -12.87
N ILE A 69 -3.19 2.13 -12.00
CA ILE A 69 -2.46 3.35 -12.38
C ILE A 69 -1.13 2.98 -13.04
N MET A 70 -0.35 2.09 -12.41
CA MET A 70 0.96 1.68 -12.91
C MET A 70 0.86 0.98 -14.26
N GLN A 71 -0.10 0.07 -14.43
CA GLN A 71 -0.34 -0.61 -15.72
C GLN A 71 -0.76 0.38 -16.81
N GLY A 72 -1.64 1.34 -16.49
CA GLY A 72 -2.07 2.37 -17.44
C GLY A 72 -0.94 3.34 -17.84
N MET A 73 -0.13 3.78 -16.89
CA MET A 73 0.99 4.70 -17.13
C MET A 73 2.14 4.06 -17.91
N THR A 74 2.41 2.78 -17.66
CA THR A 74 3.53 2.06 -18.30
C THR A 74 3.12 1.33 -19.57
N ARG A 75 1.82 1.19 -19.83
CA ARG A 75 1.26 0.38 -20.92
C ARG A 75 1.73 -1.07 -20.85
N ASN A 76 1.90 -1.57 -19.63
CA ASN A 76 2.38 -2.92 -19.38
C ASN A 76 1.49 -3.59 -18.32
N PRO A 77 0.75 -4.66 -18.67
CA PRO A 77 -0.10 -5.37 -17.70
C PRO A 77 0.70 -6.03 -16.57
N LEU A 78 2.01 -6.21 -16.73
CA LEU A 78 2.91 -6.74 -15.70
C LEU A 78 3.52 -5.66 -14.80
N ALA A 79 3.22 -4.39 -15.03
CA ALA A 79 3.75 -3.32 -14.19
C ALA A 79 3.13 -3.35 -12.79
N ASP A 80 4.00 -3.21 -11.81
CA ASP A 80 3.67 -3.23 -10.39
C ASP A 80 4.25 -1.98 -9.69
N PRO A 81 3.55 -1.39 -8.71
CA PRO A 81 4.05 -0.22 -7.98
C PRO A 81 5.38 -0.44 -7.25
N SER A 82 5.72 -1.68 -6.87
CA SER A 82 7.02 -1.99 -6.27
C SER A 82 8.21 -1.71 -7.20
N ILE A 83 7.98 -1.64 -8.51
CA ILE A 83 8.99 -1.24 -9.51
C ILE A 83 9.56 0.15 -9.20
N LEU A 84 8.81 1.01 -8.50
CA LEU A 84 9.26 2.35 -8.13
C LEU A 84 10.20 2.35 -6.92
N GLY A 85 10.57 1.20 -6.36
CA GLY A 85 11.44 1.12 -5.17
C GLY A 85 10.75 1.58 -3.87
N VAL A 86 9.45 1.85 -3.93
CA VAL A 86 8.61 2.34 -2.82
C VAL A 86 8.64 1.35 -1.65
N THR A 87 8.43 0.06 -1.94
CA THR A 87 8.44 -1.00 -0.92
C THR A 87 9.81 -1.12 -0.24
N ALA A 88 10.89 -1.18 -1.02
CA ALA A 88 12.24 -1.31 -0.49
C ALA A 88 12.68 -0.08 0.32
N GLY A 89 12.31 1.12 -0.12
CA GLY A 89 12.57 2.36 0.60
C GLY A 89 11.80 2.45 1.91
N SER A 90 10.51 2.11 1.91
CA SER A 90 9.68 2.00 3.11
C SER A 90 10.32 1.05 4.13
N SER A 91 10.69 -0.17 3.71
CA SER A 91 11.29 -1.16 4.60
C SER A 91 12.64 -0.73 5.15
N PHE A 92 13.47 -0.06 4.35
CA PHE A 92 14.75 0.46 4.82
C PHE A 92 14.58 1.52 5.91
N PHE A 93 13.64 2.46 5.72
CA PHE A 93 13.38 3.48 6.73
C PHE A 93 12.71 2.92 7.98
N ILE A 94 11.86 1.90 7.87
CA ILE A 94 11.35 1.15 9.02
C ILE A 94 12.51 0.51 9.79
N ALA A 95 13.45 -0.15 9.10
CA ALA A 95 14.63 -0.75 9.74
C ALA A 95 15.46 0.31 10.49
N ILE A 96 15.66 1.50 9.90
CA ILE A 96 16.33 2.62 10.57
C ILE A 96 15.53 3.09 11.79
N ALA A 97 14.21 3.28 11.65
CA ALA A 97 13.35 3.78 12.71
C ALA A 97 13.37 2.87 13.95
N LEU A 98 13.35 1.55 13.75
CA LEU A 98 13.42 0.57 14.83
C LEU A 98 14.74 0.64 15.62
N VAL A 99 15.84 1.04 14.98
CA VAL A 99 17.15 1.19 15.63
C VAL A 99 17.28 2.55 16.31
N VAL A 100 16.93 3.63 15.61
CA VAL A 100 17.14 5.01 16.08
C VAL A 100 16.14 5.40 17.16
N MET A 101 14.90 4.88 17.07
CA MET A 101 13.81 5.21 17.99
C MET A 101 13.15 3.93 18.53
N PRO A 102 13.79 3.22 19.48
CA PRO A 102 13.17 2.08 20.13
C PRO A 102 11.85 2.49 20.81
N GLY A 103 10.76 1.79 20.51
CA GLY A 103 9.43 2.12 21.02
C GLY A 103 8.68 3.21 20.25
N ILE A 104 9.13 3.54 19.03
CA ILE A 104 8.41 4.44 18.12
C ILE A 104 6.94 4.03 17.96
N THR A 105 6.05 5.03 17.96
CA THR A 105 4.62 4.80 17.78
C THR A 105 4.30 4.31 16.38
N TYR A 106 3.13 3.67 16.20
CA TYR A 106 2.67 3.23 14.88
C TYR A 106 2.63 4.39 13.86
N LEU A 107 2.14 5.56 14.29
CA LEU A 107 2.12 6.74 13.43
C LEU A 107 3.54 7.18 13.05
N GLY A 108 4.49 7.14 13.98
CA GLY A 108 5.90 7.39 13.69
C GLY A 108 6.46 6.43 12.64
N LEU A 109 6.25 5.11 12.83
CA LEU A 109 6.66 4.09 11.85
C LEU A 109 6.02 4.32 10.48
N MET A 110 4.73 4.68 10.43
CA MET A 110 4.02 5.00 9.20
C MET A 110 4.66 6.20 8.48
N MET A 111 5.01 7.27 9.20
CA MET A 111 5.67 8.44 8.60
C MET A 111 7.08 8.11 8.09
N PHE A 112 7.84 7.30 8.81
CA PHE A 112 9.14 6.78 8.32
C PHE A 112 8.96 5.92 7.07
N SER A 113 7.93 5.07 7.04
CA SER A 113 7.57 4.27 5.87
C SER A 113 7.26 5.15 4.66
N PHE A 114 6.43 6.19 4.81
CA PHE A 114 6.13 7.14 3.74
C PHE A 114 7.38 7.90 3.26
N ALA A 115 8.23 8.35 4.19
CA ALA A 115 9.48 9.03 3.84
C ALA A 115 10.43 8.11 3.05
N GLY A 116 10.58 6.87 3.50
CA GLY A 116 11.38 5.85 2.82
C GLY A 116 10.82 5.49 1.44
N ALA A 117 9.50 5.31 1.35
CA ALA A 117 8.79 5.10 0.08
C ALA A 117 9.05 6.24 -0.92
N GLY A 118 8.92 7.49 -0.46
CA GLY A 118 9.22 8.67 -1.25
C GLY A 118 10.68 8.75 -1.70
N LEU A 119 11.63 8.39 -0.82
CA LEU A 119 13.05 8.32 -1.16
C LEU A 119 13.32 7.24 -2.21
N GLY A 120 12.74 6.05 -2.07
CA GLY A 120 12.84 4.97 -3.05
C GLY A 120 12.35 5.42 -4.43
N ALA A 121 11.15 6.00 -4.49
CA ALA A 121 10.58 6.56 -5.70
C ALA A 121 11.48 7.67 -6.30
N ALA A 122 11.92 8.62 -5.47
CA ALA A 122 12.77 9.72 -5.92
C ALA A 122 14.10 9.24 -6.49
N LEU A 123 14.73 8.21 -5.91
CA LEU A 123 15.96 7.63 -6.43
C LEU A 123 15.73 6.97 -7.80
N VAL A 124 14.69 6.13 -7.93
CA VAL A 124 14.38 5.44 -9.19
C VAL A 124 14.05 6.44 -10.29
N PHE A 125 13.21 7.43 -10.00
CA PHE A 125 12.86 8.49 -10.95
C PHE A 125 14.04 9.38 -11.29
N GLY A 126 14.84 9.80 -10.31
CA GLY A 126 16.02 10.61 -10.52
C GLY A 126 16.98 9.95 -11.49
N ILE A 127 17.39 8.71 -11.19
CA ILE A 127 18.31 7.93 -12.05
C ILE A 127 17.75 7.76 -13.46
N THR A 128 16.47 7.44 -13.57
CA THR A 128 15.85 7.19 -14.88
C THR A 128 15.70 8.49 -15.69
N SER A 129 15.42 9.61 -15.04
CA SER A 129 15.24 10.92 -15.69
C SER A 129 16.54 11.48 -16.25
N TYR A 130 17.68 11.20 -15.61
CA TYR A 130 19.01 11.56 -16.11
C TYR A 130 19.51 10.68 -17.26
N SER A 131 18.80 9.59 -17.58
CA SER A 131 19.19 8.67 -18.65
C SER A 131 18.88 9.21 -20.04
N ARG A 132 19.86 9.16 -20.96
CA ARG A 132 19.69 9.56 -22.39
C ARG A 132 18.52 8.81 -23.03
N GLY A 133 17.57 9.54 -23.63
CA GLY A 133 16.35 8.96 -24.22
C GLY A 133 15.13 8.92 -23.29
N GLY A 134 15.20 9.56 -22.13
CA GLY A 134 14.05 9.78 -21.24
C GLY A 134 13.60 8.55 -20.45
N ILE A 135 12.45 8.69 -19.80
CA ILE A 135 11.85 7.69 -18.93
C ILE A 135 11.15 6.62 -19.78
N THR A 136 11.64 5.38 -19.70
CA THR A 136 11.01 4.22 -20.34
C THR A 136 10.67 3.17 -19.28
N PRO A 137 9.63 2.34 -19.49
CA PRO A 137 9.27 1.28 -18.55
C PRO A 137 10.43 0.32 -18.24
N VAL A 138 11.23 -0.03 -19.24
CA VAL A 138 12.40 -0.92 -19.06
C VAL A 138 13.45 -0.28 -18.17
N LYS A 139 13.76 1.01 -18.36
CA LYS A 139 14.72 1.71 -17.50
C LYS A 139 14.21 1.88 -16.07
N LEU A 140 12.92 2.18 -15.89
CA LEU A 140 12.28 2.23 -14.57
C LEU A 140 12.39 0.87 -13.87
N ALA A 141 12.14 -0.24 -14.59
CA ALA A 141 12.28 -1.58 -14.05
C ALA A 141 13.72 -1.90 -13.61
N LEU A 142 14.71 -1.59 -14.47
CA LEU A 142 16.12 -1.83 -14.14
C LEU A 142 16.60 -0.97 -12.97
N ALA A 143 16.32 0.34 -13.00
CA ALA A 143 16.65 1.24 -11.90
C ALA A 143 15.94 0.83 -10.60
N GLY A 144 14.66 0.50 -10.70
CA GLY A 144 13.84 -0.06 -9.63
C GLY A 144 14.46 -1.28 -8.98
N SER A 145 14.82 -2.29 -9.78
CA SER A 145 15.45 -3.51 -9.28
C SER A 145 16.80 -3.25 -8.59
N ALA A 146 17.61 -2.32 -9.14
CA ALA A 146 18.91 -1.98 -8.59
C ALA A 146 18.78 -1.25 -7.25
N ILE A 147 17.90 -0.25 -7.19
CA ILE A 147 17.61 0.50 -5.95
C ILE A 147 16.95 -0.39 -4.90
N ALA A 148 16.00 -1.24 -5.31
CA ALA A 148 15.36 -2.19 -4.40
C ALA A 148 16.38 -3.16 -3.79
N SER A 149 17.30 -3.67 -4.60
CA SER A 149 18.39 -4.54 -4.13
C SER A 149 19.29 -3.80 -3.13
N LEU A 150 19.72 -2.58 -3.46
CA LEU A 150 20.55 -1.75 -2.57
C LEU A 150 19.87 -1.50 -1.22
N LEU A 151 18.62 -1.01 -1.23
CA LEU A 151 17.89 -0.67 -0.02
C LEU A 151 17.54 -1.90 0.82
N SER A 152 17.24 -3.04 0.17
CA SER A 152 17.00 -4.31 0.86
C SER A 152 18.27 -4.87 1.49
N SER A 153 19.41 -4.77 0.81
CA SER A 153 20.72 -5.14 1.36
C SER A 153 21.09 -4.27 2.56
N LEU A 154 20.86 -2.96 2.49
CA LEU A 154 21.06 -2.05 3.62
C LEU A 154 20.14 -2.39 4.79
N SER A 155 18.86 -2.67 4.53
CA SER A 155 17.89 -3.12 5.55
C SER A 155 18.38 -4.39 6.25
N THR A 156 18.89 -5.35 5.48
CA THR A 156 19.45 -6.61 6.00
C THR A 156 20.71 -6.37 6.82
N ALA A 157 21.61 -5.49 6.37
CA ALA A 157 22.81 -5.12 7.10
C ALA A 157 22.49 -4.48 8.45
N VAL A 158 21.50 -3.58 8.50
CA VAL A 158 20.97 -3.01 9.75
C VAL A 158 20.39 -4.12 10.64
N GLY A 159 19.59 -5.03 10.07
CA GLY A 159 19.02 -6.18 10.79
C GLY A 159 20.06 -7.03 11.50
N ILE A 160 21.12 -7.40 10.78
CA ILE A 160 22.23 -8.20 11.31
C ILE A 160 23.01 -7.41 12.36
N LYS A 161 23.36 -6.15 12.06
CA LYS A 161 24.21 -5.33 12.95
C LYS A 161 23.56 -5.05 14.29
N PHE A 162 22.24 -4.82 14.30
CA PHE A 162 21.49 -4.43 15.50
C PHE A 162 20.63 -5.56 16.07
N ASN A 163 20.76 -6.79 15.54
CA ASN A 163 19.99 -7.98 15.96
C ASN A 163 18.46 -7.83 15.87
N ILE A 164 17.96 -7.02 14.92
CA ILE A 164 16.52 -6.83 14.67
C ILE A 164 16.03 -7.54 13.40
N SER A 165 16.81 -8.49 12.87
CA SER A 165 16.45 -9.25 11.65
C SER A 165 15.09 -9.93 11.75
N LYS A 166 14.68 -10.37 12.95
CA LYS A 166 13.36 -10.98 13.18
C LYS A 166 12.24 -9.96 12.96
N ASP A 167 12.36 -8.76 13.53
CA ASP A 167 11.35 -7.70 13.41
C ASP A 167 11.23 -7.22 11.96
N ILE A 168 12.37 -7.04 11.28
CA ILE A 168 12.41 -6.70 9.85
C ILE A 168 11.73 -7.81 9.02
N SER A 169 11.97 -9.08 9.34
CA SER A 169 11.35 -10.21 8.62
C SER A 169 9.83 -10.24 8.81
N TYR A 170 9.33 -9.95 10.01
CA TYR A 170 7.88 -9.82 10.26
C TYR A 170 7.26 -8.68 9.46
N TRP A 171 7.95 -7.55 9.35
CA TRP A 171 7.52 -6.43 8.51
C TRP A 171 7.51 -6.78 7.02
N PHE A 172 8.53 -7.48 6.52
CA PHE A 172 8.58 -7.92 5.12
C PHE A 172 7.51 -8.95 4.77
N ALA A 173 7.20 -9.88 5.69
CA ALA A 173 6.13 -10.84 5.48
C ALA A 173 4.76 -10.15 5.31
N GLY A 174 4.59 -9.00 5.98
CA GLY A 174 3.34 -8.25 6.00
C GLY A 174 2.21 -9.03 6.69
N GLY A 175 1.07 -8.38 6.86
CA GLY A 175 -0.12 -9.03 7.38
C GLY A 175 -1.10 -8.08 8.04
N VAL A 176 -2.34 -8.56 8.19
CA VAL A 176 -3.42 -7.84 8.86
C VAL A 176 -3.73 -8.38 10.26
N SER A 177 -2.91 -9.32 10.76
CA SER A 177 -3.16 -10.04 12.02
C SER A 177 -3.09 -9.14 13.26
N SER A 178 -2.25 -8.10 13.22
CA SER A 178 -2.01 -7.17 14.33
C SER A 178 -2.69 -5.82 14.13
N VAL A 179 -3.70 -5.75 13.26
CA VAL A 179 -4.45 -4.51 13.00
C VAL A 179 -5.29 -4.14 14.22
N GLN A 180 -5.16 -2.90 14.66
CA GLN A 180 -6.00 -2.29 15.68
C GLN A 180 -6.88 -1.21 15.04
N PRO A 181 -8.03 -0.84 15.66
CA PRO A 181 -8.92 0.20 15.14
C PRO A 181 -8.20 1.51 14.80
N GLN A 182 -7.24 1.92 15.64
CA GLN A 182 -6.46 3.13 15.46
C GLN A 182 -5.59 3.10 14.19
N HIS A 183 -5.06 1.93 13.79
CA HIS A 183 -4.27 1.81 12.57
C HIS A 183 -5.12 2.14 11.34
N VAL A 184 -6.34 1.60 11.30
CA VAL A 184 -7.29 1.89 10.22
C VAL A 184 -7.58 3.39 10.17
N LEU A 185 -7.89 4.01 11.31
CA LEU A 185 -8.21 5.43 11.37
C LEU A 185 -7.06 6.33 10.87
N PHE A 186 -5.81 5.97 11.16
CA PHE A 186 -4.64 6.75 10.72
C PHE A 186 -4.30 6.56 9.25
N THR A 187 -4.50 5.36 8.69
CA THR A 187 -4.17 5.09 7.27
C THR A 187 -5.31 5.46 6.32
N LEU A 188 -6.56 5.43 6.77
CA LEU A 188 -7.74 5.65 5.92
C LEU A 188 -7.72 7.00 5.16
N PRO A 189 -7.34 8.15 5.76
CA PRO A 189 -7.31 9.42 5.03
C PRO A 189 -6.38 9.40 3.81
N PHE A 190 -5.20 8.77 3.93
CA PHE A 190 -4.23 8.67 2.85
C PHE A 190 -4.76 7.81 1.70
N ILE A 191 -5.33 6.64 2.03
CA ILE A 191 -5.96 5.75 1.05
C ILE A 191 -7.13 6.46 0.33
N VAL A 192 -7.99 7.15 1.08
CA VAL A 192 -9.13 7.88 0.49
C VAL A 192 -8.64 8.97 -0.45
N VAL A 193 -7.63 9.76 -0.06
CA VAL A 193 -7.05 10.79 -0.92
C VAL A 193 -6.42 10.17 -2.16
N GLY A 194 -5.63 9.09 -2.03
CA GLY A 194 -5.03 8.38 -3.15
C GLY A 194 -6.07 7.88 -4.16
N ILE A 195 -7.15 7.25 -3.67
CA ILE A 195 -8.27 6.77 -4.50
C ILE A 195 -9.00 7.95 -5.18
N LEU A 196 -9.28 9.04 -4.47
CA LEU A 196 -9.95 10.20 -5.06
C LEU A 196 -9.10 10.82 -6.17
N VAL A 197 -7.79 10.96 -5.96
CA VAL A 197 -6.86 11.44 -6.99
C VAL A 197 -6.84 10.48 -8.19
N ALA A 198 -6.83 9.17 -7.95
CA ALA A 198 -6.89 8.16 -9.00
C ALA A 198 -8.17 8.25 -9.84
N LEU A 199 -9.32 8.46 -9.20
CA LEU A 199 -10.61 8.61 -9.88
C LEU A 199 -10.62 9.86 -10.78
N VAL A 200 -10.08 10.98 -10.30
CA VAL A 200 -9.93 12.21 -11.10
C VAL A 200 -8.99 11.98 -12.28
N LEU A 201 -7.90 11.22 -12.10
CA LEU A 201 -6.93 10.90 -13.14
C LEU A 201 -7.37 9.79 -14.12
N SER A 202 -8.46 9.07 -13.83
CA SER A 202 -8.87 7.87 -14.57
C SER A 202 -8.87 8.06 -16.09
N ARG A 203 -9.53 9.12 -16.58
CA ARG A 203 -9.60 9.46 -18.01
C ARG A 203 -8.22 9.74 -18.61
N SER A 204 -7.41 10.52 -17.91
CA SER A 204 -6.05 10.88 -18.35
C SER A 204 -5.14 9.66 -18.43
N ILE A 205 -5.29 8.70 -17.50
CA ILE A 205 -4.55 7.44 -17.52
C ILE A 205 -5.05 6.56 -18.67
N SER A 206 -6.37 6.49 -18.92
CA SER A 206 -6.92 5.75 -20.07
C SER A 206 -6.40 6.30 -21.40
N ILE A 207 -6.34 7.62 -21.57
CA ILE A 207 -5.76 8.25 -22.77
C ILE A 207 -4.26 7.94 -22.87
N LEU A 208 -3.51 8.05 -21.76
CA LEU A 208 -2.09 7.72 -21.73
C LEU A 208 -1.82 6.26 -22.11
N SER A 209 -2.74 5.35 -21.79
CA SER A 209 -2.63 3.93 -22.15
C SER A 209 -2.66 3.67 -23.66
N LEU A 210 -3.27 4.56 -24.46
CA LEU A 210 -3.29 4.51 -25.93
C LEU A 210 -1.93 4.88 -26.54
N GLY A 211 -1.11 5.63 -25.79
CA GLY A 211 0.24 6.02 -26.20
C GLY A 211 0.54 7.47 -25.84
N GLU A 212 1.81 7.73 -25.56
CA GLU A 212 2.27 9.06 -25.14
C GLU A 212 2.13 10.10 -26.25
N GLU A 213 2.35 9.73 -27.52
CA GLU A 213 2.16 10.62 -28.66
C GLU A 213 0.68 10.98 -28.87
N VAL A 214 -0.22 10.00 -28.76
CA VAL A 214 -1.68 10.20 -28.84
C VAL A 214 -2.16 11.13 -27.72
N ALA A 215 -1.70 10.87 -26.49
CA ALA A 215 -2.05 11.71 -25.34
C ALA A 215 -1.59 13.16 -25.51
N LYS A 216 -0.34 13.36 -25.97
CA LYS A 216 0.18 14.71 -26.26
C LYS A 216 -0.59 15.39 -27.39
N GLY A 217 -0.96 14.65 -28.44
CA GLY A 217 -1.78 15.16 -29.55
C GLY A 217 -3.19 15.60 -29.14
N LEU A 218 -3.74 15.01 -28.08
CA LEU A 218 -5.01 15.42 -27.45
C LEU A 218 -4.86 16.56 -26.42
N GLY A 219 -3.68 17.17 -26.32
CA GLY A 219 -3.39 18.29 -25.42
C GLY A 219 -3.09 17.89 -23.97
N GLN A 220 -2.89 16.61 -23.69
CA GLN A 220 -2.59 16.14 -22.33
C GLN A 220 -1.13 16.39 -21.98
N ASN A 221 -0.89 17.03 -20.83
CA ASN A 221 0.46 17.10 -20.25
C ASN A 221 0.80 15.76 -19.57
N THR A 222 1.45 14.86 -20.31
CA THR A 222 1.77 13.51 -19.83
C THR A 222 2.72 13.50 -18.63
N GLY A 223 3.60 14.50 -18.50
CA GLY A 223 4.49 14.65 -17.36
C GLY A 223 3.73 14.88 -16.06
N ILE A 224 2.78 15.82 -16.06
CA ILE A 224 1.93 16.11 -14.88
C ILE A 224 1.08 14.90 -14.52
N VAL A 225 0.45 14.26 -15.51
CA VAL A 225 -0.40 13.07 -15.25
C VAL A 225 0.41 11.94 -14.64
N LYS A 226 1.62 11.67 -15.15
CA LYS A 226 2.52 10.67 -14.57
C LYS A 226 2.92 11.06 -13.14
N LEU A 227 3.26 12.34 -12.89
CA LEU A 227 3.65 12.82 -11.56
C LEU A 227 2.52 12.67 -10.52
N ILE A 228 1.32 13.14 -10.84
CA ILE A 228 0.17 13.02 -9.94
C ILE A 228 -0.21 11.54 -9.75
N GLY A 229 -0.10 10.72 -10.82
CA GLY A 229 -0.29 9.27 -10.74
C GLY A 229 0.67 8.59 -9.78
N MET A 230 1.96 8.98 -9.79
CA MET A 230 2.93 8.48 -8.81
C MET A 230 2.59 8.90 -7.38
N ILE A 231 2.17 10.14 -7.18
CA ILE A 231 1.75 10.62 -5.86
C ILE A 231 0.56 9.80 -5.36
N ALA A 232 -0.41 9.53 -6.23
CA ALA A 232 -1.55 8.67 -5.89
C ALA A 232 -1.15 7.22 -5.60
N VAL A 233 -0.12 6.69 -6.26
CA VAL A 233 0.46 5.36 -6.01
C VAL A 233 1.22 5.30 -4.67
N LEU A 234 1.81 6.41 -4.26
CA LEU A 234 2.57 6.52 -3.01
C LEU A 234 1.66 6.68 -1.77
N LEU A 235 0.50 7.32 -1.93
CA LEU A 235 -0.53 7.54 -0.89
C LEU A 235 -1.34 6.27 -0.59
#